data_AF-A0A8T4URG8-F1
#
_entry.id   AF-A0A8T4URG8-F1
#
_cell.length_a   1.000
_cell.length_b   1.000
_cell.length_c   1.000
_cell.angle_alpha   90.00
_cell.angle_beta   90.00
_cell.angle_gamma   90.00
#
_symmetry.space_group_name_H-M   'P 1'
#
loop_
_entity.id
_entity.type
_entity.pdbx_description
1 polymer ?
#
loop_
_entity_poly.entity_id
_entity_poly.type
_entity_poly.pdbx_seq_one_letter_code
_entity_poly.pdbx_strand_id
1 'polypeptide(L)'
;MERYLELFQKANDYFKTADHLAYVTYELVQEPKLLLTILDNLNLALKHKTDSLLEYERLYKRISPIPQNQELKLNLAEKCLRRYNLSNEMIHLIREVNSILEQHKKSPIAFGKGEKFVICSENYRTKTINIQEVKEYIVSAREYLSKLDKVLLKNE
;
A
#
# COMPACT_ATOMS: atom_id res chain seq x y z
N MET A 1 -15.29 -14.36 -12.81
CA MET A 1 -13.89 -13.93 -12.72
C MET A 1 -13.32 -14.51 -11.44
N GLU A 2 -12.12 -15.09 -11.45
CA GLU A 2 -11.54 -15.67 -10.24
C GLU A 2 -11.32 -14.57 -9.19
N ARG A 3 -11.56 -14.87 -7.90
CA ARG A 3 -11.55 -13.86 -6.83
C ARG A 3 -10.25 -13.06 -6.77
N TYR A 4 -9.11 -13.70 -7.04
CA TYR A 4 -7.82 -12.99 -7.05
C TYR A 4 -7.71 -11.97 -8.18
N LEU A 5 -8.34 -12.20 -9.35
CA LEU A 5 -8.36 -11.27 -10.48
C LEU A 5 -9.19 -10.02 -10.17
N GLU A 6 -10.31 -10.17 -9.46
CA GLU A 6 -11.10 -9.03 -8.98
C GLU A 6 -10.29 -8.14 -8.04
N LEU A 7 -9.58 -8.76 -7.09
CA LEU A 7 -8.71 -8.07 -6.15
C LEU A 7 -7.51 -7.42 -6.87
N PHE A 8 -6.97 -8.10 -7.88
CA PHE A 8 -5.89 -7.58 -8.72
C PHE A 8 -6.31 -6.31 -9.47
N GLN A 9 -7.49 -6.32 -10.08
CA GLN A 9 -8.02 -5.15 -10.81
C GLN A 9 -8.25 -3.98 -9.86
N LYS A 10 -8.89 -4.22 -8.71
CA LYS A 10 -9.08 -3.20 -7.67
C LYS A 10 -7.75 -2.60 -7.22
N ALA A 11 -6.73 -3.43 -7.00
CA ALA A 11 -5.41 -2.96 -6.61
C ALA A 11 -4.83 -1.98 -7.64
N ASN A 12 -4.98 -2.29 -8.94
CA ASN A 12 -4.48 -1.44 -10.01
C ASN A 12 -5.26 -0.13 -10.13
N ASP A 13 -6.58 -0.14 -9.91
CA ASP A 13 -7.39 1.08 -9.95
C ASP A 13 -7.04 2.04 -8.80
N TYR A 14 -6.88 1.51 -7.59
CA TYR A 14 -6.39 2.29 -6.45
C TYR A 14 -4.98 2.83 -6.69
N PHE A 15 -4.09 2.02 -7.27
CA PHE A 15 -2.73 2.45 -7.58
C PHE A 15 -2.70 3.58 -8.61
N LYS A 16 -3.46 3.45 -9.72
CA LYS A 16 -3.61 4.51 -10.73
C LYS A 16 -4.14 5.80 -10.11
N THR A 17 -5.10 5.69 -9.20
CA THR A 17 -5.64 6.84 -8.48
C THR A 17 -4.57 7.51 -7.63
N ALA A 18 -3.82 6.75 -6.83
CA ALA A 18 -2.71 7.28 -6.02
C ALA A 18 -1.64 7.96 -6.90
N ASP A 19 -1.27 7.34 -8.01
CA ASP A 19 -0.27 7.83 -8.96
C ASP A 19 -0.71 9.16 -9.60
N HIS A 20 -1.93 9.21 -10.14
CA HIS A 20 -2.49 10.42 -10.72
C HIS A 20 -2.59 11.54 -9.68
N LEU A 21 -3.07 11.23 -8.47
CA LEU A 21 -3.17 12.22 -7.40
C LEU A 21 -1.81 12.80 -7.02
N ALA A 22 -0.75 11.98 -7.00
CA ALA A 22 0.59 12.42 -6.62
C ALA A 22 1.32 13.22 -7.72
N TYR A 23 1.18 12.83 -8.98
CA TYR A 23 1.96 13.40 -10.09
C TYR A 23 1.20 14.42 -10.93
N VAL A 24 -0.13 14.47 -10.82
CA VAL A 24 -0.96 15.40 -11.59
C VAL A 24 -1.73 16.31 -10.64
N THR A 25 -2.60 15.76 -9.80
CA THR A 25 -3.50 16.57 -8.97
C THR A 25 -2.74 17.39 -7.93
N TYR A 26 -1.77 16.79 -7.23
CA TYR A 26 -1.01 17.49 -6.20
C TYR A 26 -0.15 18.62 -6.78
N GLU A 27 0.44 18.44 -7.96
CA GLU A 27 1.24 19.49 -8.61
C GLU A 27 0.40 20.74 -8.93
N LEU A 28 -0.91 20.57 -9.18
CA LEU A 28 -1.82 21.66 -9.48
C LEU A 28 -2.40 22.32 -8.22
N VAL A 29 -2.73 21.52 -7.19
CA VAL A 29 -3.50 22.00 -6.03
C VAL A 29 -2.61 22.28 -4.82
N GLN A 30 -1.51 21.55 -4.66
CA GLN A 30 -0.54 21.69 -3.56
C GLN A 30 -1.16 21.63 -2.15
N GLU A 31 -2.29 20.93 -2.00
CA GLU A 31 -2.98 20.82 -0.71
C GLU A 31 -2.39 19.68 0.15
N PRO A 32 -1.86 19.95 1.36
CA PRO A 32 -1.21 18.93 2.18
C PRO A 32 -2.11 17.77 2.60
N LYS A 33 -3.42 18.01 2.76
CA LYS A 33 -4.38 16.95 3.11
C LYS A 33 -4.46 15.88 2.01
N LEU A 34 -4.18 16.25 0.77
CA LEU A 34 -4.19 15.31 -0.36
C LEU A 34 -3.12 14.22 -0.20
N LEU A 35 -2.02 14.49 0.53
CA LEU A 35 -0.98 13.50 0.82
C LEU A 35 -1.56 12.28 1.55
N LEU A 36 -2.51 12.49 2.47
CA LEU A 36 -3.19 11.38 3.16
C LEU A 36 -4.09 10.58 2.23
N THR A 37 -4.81 11.26 1.33
CA THR A 37 -5.66 10.60 0.33
C THR A 37 -4.83 9.74 -0.62
N ILE A 38 -3.66 10.24 -1.04
CA ILE A 38 -2.71 9.47 -1.86
C ILE A 38 -2.23 8.23 -1.10
N LEU A 39 -1.80 8.40 0.16
CA LEU A 39 -1.34 7.30 1.00
C LEU A 39 -2.43 6.26 1.26
N ASP A 40 -3.68 6.68 1.44
CA ASP A 40 -4.81 5.76 1.65
C ASP A 40 -5.09 4.92 0.39
N ASN A 41 -5.13 5.55 -0.79
CA ASN A 41 -5.25 4.82 -2.06
C ASN A 41 -4.07 3.88 -2.28
N LEU A 42 -2.84 4.32 -1.98
CA LEU A 42 -1.65 3.46 -2.06
C LEU A 42 -1.75 2.26 -1.12
N ASN A 43 -2.23 2.46 0.11
CA ASN A 43 -2.43 1.39 1.08
C ASN A 43 -3.49 0.39 0.61
N LEU A 44 -4.60 0.88 0.05
CA LEU A 44 -5.66 0.04 -0.51
C LEU A 44 -5.13 -0.78 -1.70
N ALA A 45 -4.34 -0.17 -2.58
CA ALA A 45 -3.69 -0.87 -3.68
C ALA A 45 -2.81 -2.02 -3.18
N LEU A 46 -1.92 -1.74 -2.22
CA LEU A 46 -1.02 -2.74 -1.66
C LEU A 46 -1.78 -3.86 -0.92
N LYS A 47 -2.82 -3.53 -0.15
CA LYS A 47 -3.67 -4.51 0.54
C LYS A 47 -4.39 -5.43 -0.45
N HIS A 48 -5.04 -4.86 -1.46
CA HIS A 48 -5.73 -5.64 -2.47
C HIS A 48 -4.77 -6.51 -3.27
N LYS A 49 -3.56 -6.04 -3.56
CA LYS A 49 -2.54 -6.88 -4.22
C LYS A 49 -2.09 -8.03 -3.34
N THR A 50 -1.90 -7.77 -2.04
CA THR A 50 -1.57 -8.81 -1.06
C THR A 50 -2.67 -9.86 -0.99
N ASP A 51 -3.93 -9.43 -0.87
CA ASP A 51 -5.06 -10.35 -0.83
C ASP A 51 -5.18 -11.13 -2.15
N SER A 52 -4.92 -10.50 -3.29
CA SER A 52 -4.86 -11.17 -4.60
C SER A 52 -3.79 -12.27 -4.62
N LEU A 53 -2.56 -11.99 -4.17
CA LEU A 53 -1.50 -13.00 -4.04
C LEU A 53 -1.94 -14.18 -3.16
N LEU A 54 -2.54 -13.90 -2.00
CA LEU A 54 -2.96 -14.95 -1.08
C LEU A 54 -4.11 -15.79 -1.66
N GLU A 55 -5.10 -15.19 -2.31
CA GLU A 55 -6.19 -15.92 -2.96
C GLU A 55 -5.66 -16.76 -4.13
N TYR A 56 -4.70 -16.24 -4.90
CA TYR A 56 -4.02 -17.00 -5.94
C TYR A 56 -3.27 -18.22 -5.37
N GLU A 57 -2.45 -18.04 -4.34
CA GLU A 57 -1.75 -19.15 -3.67
C GLU A 57 -2.71 -20.19 -3.09
N ARG A 58 -3.85 -19.73 -2.55
CA ARG A 58 -4.89 -20.60 -2.00
C ARG A 58 -5.63 -21.38 -3.08
N LEU A 59 -5.92 -20.76 -4.23
CA LEU A 59 -6.54 -21.42 -5.38
C LEU A 59 -5.72 -22.63 -5.82
N TYR A 60 -4.39 -22.49 -5.85
CA TYR A 60 -3.45 -23.58 -6.15
C TYR A 60 -3.09 -24.44 -4.93
N LYS A 61 -3.83 -24.32 -3.82
CA LYS A 61 -3.68 -25.13 -2.59
C LYS A 61 -2.27 -25.07 -1.96
N ARG A 62 -1.54 -23.96 -2.16
CA ARG A 62 -0.16 -23.79 -1.66
C ARG A 62 -0.06 -23.24 -0.25
N ILE A 63 -1.18 -22.71 0.27
CA ILE A 63 -1.28 -22.13 1.60
C ILE A 63 -2.55 -22.59 2.34
N SER A 64 -2.48 -22.52 3.66
CA SER A 64 -3.61 -22.69 4.59
C SER A 64 -4.66 -21.58 4.45
N PRO A 65 -5.82 -21.66 5.13
CA PRO A 65 -6.81 -20.60 5.11
C PRO A 65 -6.22 -19.22 5.45
N ILE A 66 -6.67 -18.21 4.71
CA ILE A 66 -6.18 -16.84 4.86
C ILE A 66 -6.67 -16.30 6.22
N PRO A 67 -5.76 -15.85 7.10
CA PRO A 67 -6.14 -15.33 8.42
C PRO A 67 -6.92 -14.01 8.27
N GLN A 68 -7.80 -13.71 9.24
CA GLN A 68 -8.53 -12.44 9.27
C GLN A 68 -7.65 -11.29 9.76
N ASN A 69 -6.71 -11.56 10.67
CA ASN A 69 -5.80 -10.55 11.22
C ASN A 69 -4.81 -10.07 10.14
N GLN A 70 -4.71 -8.75 9.97
CA GLN A 70 -3.88 -8.13 8.93
C GLN A 70 -2.40 -8.46 9.07
N GLU A 71 -1.84 -8.45 10.28
CA GLU A 71 -0.42 -8.75 10.50
C GLU A 71 -0.12 -10.22 10.18
N LEU A 72 -1.01 -11.14 10.55
CA LEU A 72 -0.89 -12.54 10.16
C LEU A 72 -0.99 -12.73 8.64
N LYS A 73 -1.83 -11.95 7.94
CA LYS A 73 -1.87 -11.96 6.47
C LYS A 73 -0.54 -11.50 5.86
N LEU A 74 0.07 -10.44 6.39
CA LEU A 74 1.37 -9.95 5.90
C LEU A 74 2.47 -10.99 6.11
N ASN A 75 2.50 -11.65 7.27
CA ASN A 75 3.45 -12.72 7.55
C ASN A 75 3.26 -13.93 6.62
N LEU A 76 2.01 -14.24 6.24
CA LEU A 76 1.71 -15.28 5.27
C LEU A 76 2.14 -14.86 3.85
N ALA A 77 1.85 -13.62 3.47
CA ALA A 77 2.25 -13.06 2.17
C ALA A 77 3.77 -13.04 2.02
N GLU A 78 4.51 -12.69 3.07
CA GLU A 78 5.98 -12.74 3.09
C GLU A 78 6.50 -14.13 2.72
N LYS A 79 5.91 -15.20 3.28
CA LYS A 79 6.27 -16.59 2.95
C LYS A 79 5.96 -16.91 1.48
N CYS A 80 4.88 -16.37 0.92
CA CYS A 80 4.51 -16.57 -0.46
C CYS A 80 5.48 -15.86 -1.41
N LEU A 81 5.88 -14.62 -1.10
CA LEU A 81 6.82 -13.83 -1.91
C LEU A 81 8.19 -14.50 -2.05
N ARG A 82 8.67 -15.18 -1.00
CA ARG A 82 9.91 -15.95 -1.05
C ARG A 82 9.90 -17.04 -2.12
N ARG A 83 8.74 -17.64 -2.44
CA ARG A 83 8.63 -18.65 -3.52
C ARG A 83 8.91 -18.07 -4.91
N TYR A 84 8.75 -16.75 -5.05
CA TYR A 84 8.93 -16.01 -6.30
C TYR A 84 10.23 -15.19 -6.33
N ASN A 85 11.12 -15.39 -5.36
CA ASN A 85 12.34 -14.59 -5.19
C ASN A 85 12.08 -13.08 -5.13
N LEU A 86 10.93 -12.69 -4.54
CA LEU A 86 10.57 -11.28 -4.35
C LEU A 86 11.03 -10.81 -2.97
N SER A 87 11.55 -9.58 -2.91
CA SER A 87 12.06 -8.98 -1.67
C SER A 87 10.93 -8.70 -0.67
N ASN A 88 11.28 -8.74 0.62
CA ASN A 88 10.38 -8.37 1.71
C ASN A 88 10.18 -6.84 1.83
N GLU A 89 10.84 -6.04 0.99
CA GLU A 89 10.75 -4.58 0.98
C GLU A 89 9.30 -4.10 0.86
N MET A 90 8.46 -4.85 0.14
CA MET A 90 7.03 -4.55 0.08
C MET A 90 6.32 -4.71 1.42
N ILE A 91 6.64 -5.74 2.21
CA ILE A 91 6.02 -5.90 3.53
C ILE A 91 6.43 -4.73 4.44
N HIS A 92 7.68 -4.27 4.33
CA HIS A 92 8.13 -3.06 5.03
C HIS A 92 7.39 -1.81 4.56
N LEU A 93 7.23 -1.60 3.25
CA LEU A 93 6.47 -0.49 2.68
C LEU A 93 5.02 -0.49 3.17
N ILE A 94 4.36 -1.65 3.18
CA ILE A 94 2.97 -1.78 3.67
C ILE A 94 2.86 -1.42 5.15
N ARG A 95 3.82 -1.89 5.96
CA ARG A 95 3.86 -1.58 7.39
C ARG A 95 4.12 -0.09 7.61
N GLU A 96 5.03 0.52 6.87
CA GLU A 96 5.33 1.96 6.93
C GLU A 96 4.08 2.79 6.59
N VAL A 97 3.46 2.54 5.43
CA VAL A 97 2.26 3.26 4.96
C VAL A 97 1.08 3.06 5.93
N ASN A 98 0.84 1.83 6.41
CA ASN A 98 -0.21 1.61 7.42
C ASN A 98 0.11 2.32 8.73
N SER A 99 1.36 2.30 9.18
CA SER A 99 1.76 2.99 10.42
C SER A 99 1.47 4.48 10.35
N ILE A 100 1.77 5.11 9.20
CA ILE A 100 1.46 6.53 8.97
C ILE A 100 -0.05 6.79 9.06
N LEU A 101 -0.86 5.98 8.38
CA LEU A 101 -2.32 6.14 8.38
C LEU A 101 -2.94 5.87 9.76
N GLU A 102 -2.43 4.88 10.50
CA GLU A 102 -2.86 4.59 11.86
C GLU A 102 -2.45 5.70 12.85
N GLN A 103 -1.25 6.27 12.70
CA GLN A 103 -0.83 7.43 13.48
C GLN A 103 -1.74 8.62 13.22
N HIS A 104 -2.12 8.87 11.96
CA HIS A 104 -3.08 9.92 11.63
C HIS A 104 -4.45 9.67 12.31
N LYS A 105 -5.00 8.45 12.20
CA LYS A 105 -6.30 8.11 12.83
C LYS A 105 -6.31 8.26 14.35
N LYS A 106 -5.19 7.95 15.00
CA LYS A 106 -5.03 8.03 16.47
C LYS A 106 -4.54 9.39 16.95
N SER A 107 -4.17 10.28 16.03
CA SER A 107 -3.59 11.56 16.38
C SER A 107 -4.66 12.50 16.91
N PRO A 108 -4.45 13.14 18.07
CA PRO A 108 -5.34 14.20 18.53
C PRO A 108 -5.26 15.45 17.64
N ILE A 109 -4.13 15.67 16.96
CA ILE A 109 -3.86 16.88 16.18
C ILE A 109 -3.08 16.53 14.91
N ALA A 110 -3.70 16.77 13.74
CA ALA A 110 -3.05 16.68 12.44
C ALA A 110 -3.39 17.89 11.58
N PHE A 111 -2.39 18.47 10.91
CA PHE A 111 -2.57 19.70 10.12
C PHE A 111 -1.56 19.83 8.99
N GLY A 112 -1.94 20.60 7.96
CA GLY A 112 -1.02 21.02 6.91
C GLY A 112 -0.17 22.23 7.35
N LYS A 113 1.11 22.23 7.01
CA LYS A 113 2.04 23.35 7.22
C LYS A 113 2.92 23.53 5.98
N GLY A 114 2.62 24.54 5.17
CA GLY A 114 3.22 24.68 3.84
C GLY A 114 2.87 23.46 2.98
N GLU A 115 3.85 22.86 2.31
CA GLU A 115 3.68 21.64 1.48
C GLU A 115 3.72 20.34 2.29
N LYS A 116 3.81 20.42 3.62
CA LYS A 116 3.99 19.28 4.50
C LYS A 116 2.73 19.00 5.31
N PHE A 117 2.45 17.74 5.57
CA PHE A 117 1.40 17.31 6.49
C PHE A 117 2.03 16.81 7.79
N VAL A 118 1.61 17.36 8.92
CA VAL A 118 2.17 17.05 10.24
C VAL A 118 1.16 16.27 11.06
N ILE A 119 1.58 15.14 11.59
CA ILE A 119 0.82 14.27 12.50
C ILE A 119 1.49 14.31 13.87
N CYS A 120 0.77 14.76 14.90
CA CYS A 120 1.25 14.78 16.27
C CYS A 120 0.63 13.64 17.08
N SER A 121 1.44 12.72 17.57
CA SER A 121 0.98 11.67 18.50
C SER A 121 0.72 12.20 19.91
N GLU A 122 -0.02 11.44 20.72
CA GLU A 122 -0.28 11.76 22.15
C GLU A 122 1.02 11.97 22.95
N ASN A 123 2.09 11.26 22.59
CA ASN A 123 3.40 11.38 23.23
C ASN A 123 4.25 12.54 22.65
N TYR A 124 3.62 13.51 21.98
CA TYR A 124 4.26 14.64 21.30
C TYR A 124 5.28 14.29 20.22
N ARG A 125 5.40 13.01 19.81
CA ARG A 125 6.20 12.66 18.64
C ARG A 125 5.49 13.13 17.39
N THR A 126 6.22 13.83 16.53
CA THR A 126 5.73 14.37 15.27
C THR A 126 6.22 13.52 14.11
N LYS A 127 5.31 13.09 13.24
CA LYS A 127 5.63 12.55 11.92
C LYS A 127 5.23 13.61 10.90
N THR A 128 6.17 13.99 10.05
CA THR A 128 5.91 14.89 8.92
C THR A 128 5.93 14.07 7.65
N ILE A 129 5.00 14.37 6.75
CA ILE A 129 4.89 13.75 5.43
C ILE A 129 4.97 14.86 4.40
N ASN A 130 5.76 14.65 3.36
CA ASN A 130 5.81 15.55 2.21
C ASN A 130 5.57 14.78 0.89
N ILE A 131 5.38 15.52 -0.20
CA ILE A 131 5.11 14.92 -1.51
C ILE A 131 6.26 14.06 -2.04
N GLN A 132 7.52 14.42 -1.74
CA GLN A 132 8.68 13.66 -2.20
C GLN A 132 8.71 12.26 -1.57
N GLU A 133 8.46 12.17 -0.26
CA GLU A 133 8.32 10.88 0.44
C GLU A 133 7.16 10.04 -0.12
N VAL A 134 6.02 10.66 -0.41
CA VAL A 134 4.87 9.97 -1.00
C VAL A 134 5.19 9.43 -2.40
N LYS A 135 5.88 10.22 -3.23
CA LYS A 135 6.34 9.79 -4.56
C LYS A 135 7.33 8.63 -4.47
N GLU A 136 8.25 8.65 -3.51
CA GLU A 136 9.17 7.54 -3.26
C GLU A 136 8.41 6.26 -2.91
N TYR A 137 7.38 6.34 -2.06
CA TYR A 137 6.52 5.18 -1.76
C TYR A 137 5.78 4.67 -3.00
N ILE A 138 5.30 5.55 -3.87
CA ILE A 138 4.63 5.16 -5.12
C ILE A 138 5.60 4.47 -6.07
N VAL A 139 6.84 4.97 -6.21
CA VAL A 139 7.87 4.35 -7.03
C VAL A 139 8.22 2.96 -6.51
N SER A 140 8.48 2.82 -5.21
CA SER A 140 8.75 1.51 -4.59
C SER A 140 7.57 0.54 -4.76
N ALA A 141 6.33 1.03 -4.60
CA ALA A 141 5.14 0.22 -4.84
C ALA A 141 5.02 -0.21 -6.31
N ARG A 142 5.30 0.68 -7.26
CA ARG A 142 5.23 0.39 -8.70
C ARG A 142 6.12 -0.79 -9.09
N GLU A 143 7.38 -0.75 -8.65
CA GLU A 143 8.34 -1.82 -8.93
C GLU A 143 7.86 -3.16 -8.39
N TYR A 144 7.32 -3.14 -7.17
CA TYR A 144 6.77 -4.32 -6.54
C TYR A 144 5.53 -4.87 -7.26
N LEU A 145 4.53 -4.01 -7.51
CA LEU A 145 3.28 -4.39 -8.16
C LEU A 145 3.59 -5.02 -9.53
N SER A 146 4.49 -4.41 -10.30
CA SER A 146 4.92 -4.91 -11.61
C SER A 146 5.57 -6.30 -11.54
N LYS A 147 6.34 -6.60 -10.47
CA LYS A 147 6.93 -7.93 -10.28
C LYS A 147 5.86 -8.96 -9.93
N LEU A 148 4.89 -8.61 -9.10
CA LEU A 148 3.76 -9.47 -8.78
C LEU A 148 2.83 -9.71 -9.97
N ASP A 149 2.63 -8.72 -10.82
CA ASP A 149 1.80 -8.85 -12.03
C ASP A 149 2.28 -10.00 -12.90
N LYS A 150 3.60 -10.10 -13.07
CA LYS A 150 4.24 -11.20 -13.80
C LYS A 150 4.02 -12.57 -13.17
N VAL A 151 3.72 -12.65 -11.88
CA VAL A 151 3.43 -13.92 -11.18
C VAL A 151 1.95 -14.29 -11.33
N LEU A 152 1.08 -13.30 -11.19
CA LEU A 152 -0.38 -13.48 -11.20
C LEU A 152 -0.92 -13.70 -12.61
N LEU A 153 -0.29 -13.09 -13.63
CA LEU A 153 -0.70 -13.21 -15.04
C LEU A 153 0.04 -14.32 -15.80
N LYS A 154 1.06 -14.96 -15.22
CA LYS A 154 1.84 -16.01 -15.92
C LYS A 154 1.07 -17.29 -16.21
N ASN A 155 -0.07 -17.46 -15.55
CA ASN A 155 -0.88 -18.67 -15.57
C ASN A 155 -2.23 -18.47 -16.28
N GLU A 156 -2.38 -17.39 -17.06
CA GLU A 156 -3.38 -17.28 -18.13
C GLU A 156 -2.75 -17.73 -19.45
#